data_AF-X0V5M6-F1
#
_entry.id   AF-X0V5M6-F1
#
_cell.length_a   1.000
_cell.length_b   1.000
_cell.length_c   1.000
_cell.angle_alpha   90.00
_cell.angle_beta   90.00
_cell.angle_gamma   90.00
#
_symmetry.space_group_name_H-M   'P 1'
#
loop_
_entity.id
_entity.type
_entity.pdbx_description
1 polymer ?
#
loop_
_entity_poly.entity_id
_entity_poly.type
_entity_poly.pdbx_seq_one_letter_code
_entity_poly.pdbx_strand_id
1 'polypeptide(L)'
;VSKTPYADLANYWEAQGISKYAQIITGQEMGSKGHHIEIAKKKGKYKDDQVLMIGDGGGDLKAVKANNGLFCPTPPGKEKEAWDNFPDAFQRFIKREYKGEFEDKLLDQFKESLLISPPWLENDYGHIRSYKEKQETRKSLYKKFNPQGKLLVL
;
A
#
# COMPACT_ATOMS: atom_id res chain seq x y z
N VAL A 1 -0.49 1.09 9.88
CA VAL A 1 0.77 0.35 10.07
C VAL A 1 1.68 0.60 8.88
N SER A 2 2.92 1.03 9.07
CA SER A 2 3.88 1.27 7.98
C SER A 2 5.15 0.43 8.11
N LYS A 3 5.87 0.27 6.99
CA LYS A 3 7.27 -0.19 6.98
C LYS A 3 8.27 0.97 7.13
N THR A 4 7.80 2.20 7.29
CA THR A 4 8.64 3.34 7.67
C THR A 4 9.01 3.23 9.16
N PRO A 5 10.25 3.57 9.57
CA PRO A 5 10.60 3.72 10.98
C PRO A 5 9.61 4.64 11.71
N TYR A 6 9.31 4.35 12.98
CA TYR A 6 8.28 5.09 13.70
C TYR A 6 8.57 6.59 13.79
N ALA A 7 9.81 6.98 14.11
CA ALA A 7 10.17 8.38 14.28
C ALA A 7 9.90 9.20 13.00
N ASP A 8 10.35 8.71 11.84
CA ASP A 8 10.13 9.37 10.56
C ASP A 8 8.64 9.46 10.21
N LEU A 9 7.90 8.36 10.46
CA LEU A 9 6.47 8.29 10.18
C LEU A 9 5.67 9.25 11.06
N ALA A 10 5.91 9.23 12.37
CA ALA A 10 5.19 10.05 13.34
C ALA A 10 5.48 11.53 13.10
N ASN A 11 6.75 11.92 12.93
CA ASN A 11 7.14 13.29 12.65
C ASN A 11 6.49 13.80 11.36
N TYR A 12 6.50 12.99 10.29
CA TYR A 12 5.85 13.36 9.04
C TYR A 12 4.34 13.53 9.21
N TRP A 13 3.66 12.58 9.87
CA TRP A 13 2.21 12.62 10.05
C TRP A 13 1.75 13.78 10.94
N GLU A 14 2.54 14.12 11.96
CA GLU A 14 2.30 15.29 12.79
C GLU A 14 2.48 16.58 12.00
N ALA A 15 3.59 16.72 11.26
CA ALA A 15 3.86 17.88 10.43
C ALA A 15 2.80 18.09 9.34
N GLN A 16 2.21 17.02 8.81
CA GLN A 16 1.10 17.07 7.84
C GLN A 16 -0.29 17.20 8.50
N GLY A 17 -0.38 17.22 9.83
CA GLY A 17 -1.64 17.30 10.56
C GLY A 17 -2.54 16.07 10.40
N ILE A 18 -1.96 14.92 10.03
CA ILE A 18 -2.66 13.64 9.85
C ILE A 18 -2.82 12.91 11.19
N SER A 19 -1.86 13.08 12.10
CA SER A 19 -1.82 12.39 13.40
C SER A 19 -3.13 12.53 14.20
N LYS A 20 -3.82 13.67 14.09
CA LYS A 20 -5.12 13.92 14.75
C LYS A 20 -6.27 12.99 14.30
N TYR A 21 -6.13 12.33 13.16
CA TYR A 21 -7.12 11.36 12.65
C TYR A 21 -6.74 9.90 12.97
N ALA A 22 -5.56 9.66 13.55
CA ALA A 22 -5.06 8.33 13.86
C ALA A 22 -5.07 8.10 15.37
N GLN A 23 -5.67 6.98 15.82
CA GLN A 23 -5.61 6.60 17.22
C GLN A 23 -4.25 6.02 17.61
N ILE A 24 -3.60 5.30 16.69
CA ILE A 24 -2.31 4.64 16.89
C ILE A 24 -1.51 4.74 15.59
N ILE A 25 -0.23 5.10 15.72
CA ILE A 25 0.76 5.06 14.65
C ILE A 25 1.74 3.93 14.98
N THR A 26 1.94 3.00 14.04
CA THR A 26 2.88 1.88 14.23
C THR A 26 3.94 1.86 13.12
N GLY A 27 5.19 1.97 13.54
CA GLY A 27 6.38 1.89 12.69
C GLY A 27 6.87 0.46 12.47
N GLN A 28 7.88 0.33 11.60
CA GLN A 28 8.45 -0.96 11.17
C GLN A 28 8.95 -1.84 12.34
N GLU A 29 9.56 -1.23 13.34
CA GLU A 29 10.19 -1.86 14.49
C GLU A 29 9.18 -2.41 15.51
N MET A 30 7.90 -2.05 15.38
CA MET A 30 6.86 -2.37 16.37
C MET A 30 6.17 -3.71 16.12
N GLY A 31 6.59 -4.48 15.11
CA GLY A 31 6.03 -5.77 14.77
C GLY A 31 5.39 -5.81 13.38
N SER A 32 4.78 -6.95 13.03
CA SER A 32 4.19 -7.15 11.71
C SER A 32 2.82 -6.48 11.59
N LYS A 33 2.43 -6.13 10.36
CA LYS A 33 1.08 -5.61 10.04
C LYS A 33 -0.03 -6.52 10.57
N GLY A 34 0.13 -7.84 10.38
CA GLY A 34 -0.85 -8.82 10.85
C GLY A 34 -0.99 -8.84 12.37
N HIS A 35 0.12 -8.72 13.10
CA HIS A 35 0.10 -8.68 14.56
C HIS A 35 -0.57 -7.42 15.11
N HIS A 36 -0.35 -6.25 14.50
CA HIS A 36 -1.06 -5.02 14.91
C HIS A 36 -2.55 -5.10 14.67
N ILE A 37 -2.98 -5.67 13.53
CA ILE A 37 -4.41 -5.89 13.24
C ILE A 37 -5.02 -6.82 14.29
N GLU A 38 -4.35 -7.92 14.62
CA GLU A 38 -4.78 -8.88 15.65
C GLU A 38 -5.01 -8.18 17.01
N ILE A 39 -4.02 -7.41 17.48
CA ILE A 39 -4.10 -6.68 18.75
C ILE A 39 -5.25 -5.68 18.71
N ALA A 40 -5.34 -4.84 17.67
CA ALA A 40 -6.37 -3.83 17.54
C ALA A 40 -7.77 -4.46 17.51
N LYS A 41 -7.95 -5.54 16.74
CA LYS A 41 -9.19 -6.30 16.66
C LYS A 41 -9.59 -6.90 18.01
N LYS A 42 -8.64 -7.54 18.72
CA LYS A 42 -8.89 -8.14 20.04
C LYS A 42 -9.22 -7.09 21.10
N LYS A 43 -8.49 -5.97 21.15
CA LYS A 43 -8.71 -4.90 22.13
C LYS A 43 -10.00 -4.11 21.86
N GLY A 44 -10.28 -3.82 20.60
CA GLY A 44 -11.51 -3.16 20.16
C GLY A 44 -12.73 -4.07 20.10
N LYS A 45 -12.55 -5.40 20.25
CA LYS A 45 -13.59 -6.42 20.08
C LYS A 45 -14.29 -6.34 18.73
N TYR A 46 -13.54 -6.01 17.68
CA TYR A 46 -14.06 -5.87 16.32
C TYR A 46 -14.31 -7.24 15.68
N LYS A 47 -15.44 -7.36 14.98
CA LYS A 47 -15.77 -8.51 14.13
C LYS A 47 -14.99 -8.46 12.81
N ASP A 48 -14.98 -9.57 12.09
CA ASP A 48 -14.30 -9.72 10.78
C ASP A 48 -14.74 -8.65 9.76
N ASP A 49 -16.04 -8.36 9.71
CA ASP A 49 -16.68 -7.35 8.85
C ASP A 49 -16.54 -5.90 9.37
N GLN A 50 -15.77 -5.70 10.44
CA GLN A 50 -15.50 -4.38 11.05
C GLN A 50 -14.03 -3.98 10.93
N VAL A 51 -13.22 -4.77 10.22
CA VAL A 51 -11.81 -4.49 9.98
C VAL A 51 -11.59 -4.36 8.48
N LEU A 52 -11.30 -3.13 8.02
CA LEU A 52 -10.94 -2.84 6.64
C LEU A 52 -9.49 -2.37 6.59
N MET A 53 -8.67 -3.04 5.78
CA MET A 53 -7.31 -2.62 5.49
C MET A 53 -7.23 -2.00 4.11
N ILE A 54 -6.75 -0.77 4.03
CA ILE A 54 -6.48 -0.07 2.76
C ILE A 54 -4.99 -0.23 2.46
N GLY A 55 -4.63 -0.69 1.26
CA GLY A 55 -3.22 -0.88 0.91
C GLY A 55 -2.97 -1.26 -0.55
N ASP A 56 -1.71 -1.11 -0.96
CA ASP A 56 -1.20 -1.27 -2.32
C ASP A 56 -0.37 -2.56 -2.52
N GLY A 57 0.07 -3.19 -1.43
CA GLY A 57 0.95 -4.34 -1.48
C GLY A 57 0.28 -5.67 -1.12
N GLY A 58 0.75 -6.76 -1.73
CA GLY A 58 0.33 -8.12 -1.34
C GLY A 58 0.63 -8.47 0.13
N GLY A 59 1.60 -7.80 0.75
CA GLY A 59 1.87 -7.92 2.19
C GLY A 59 0.73 -7.38 3.07
N ASP A 60 0.04 -6.33 2.63
CA ASP A 60 -1.13 -5.76 3.31
C ASP A 60 -2.32 -6.71 3.20
N LEU A 61 -2.61 -7.18 1.97
CA LEU A 61 -3.63 -8.20 1.74
C LEU A 61 -3.41 -9.43 2.63
N LYS A 62 -2.19 -9.98 2.67
CA LYS A 62 -1.86 -11.13 3.52
C LYS A 62 -2.08 -10.84 5.01
N ALA A 63 -1.71 -9.65 5.47
CA ALA A 63 -1.83 -9.25 6.87
C ALA A 63 -3.29 -9.18 7.34
N VAL A 64 -4.18 -8.58 6.55
CA VAL A 64 -5.59 -8.49 6.92
C VAL A 64 -6.32 -9.82 6.78
N LYS A 65 -5.98 -10.63 5.76
CA LYS A 65 -6.59 -11.95 5.56
C LYS A 65 -6.18 -12.96 6.63
N ALA A 66 -4.96 -12.88 7.16
CA ALA A 66 -4.56 -13.65 8.35
C ALA A 66 -5.41 -13.33 9.59
N ASN A 67 -6.11 -12.19 9.60
CA ASN A 67 -7.01 -11.75 10.65
C ASN A 67 -8.50 -11.77 10.23
N ASN A 68 -8.83 -12.46 9.13
CA ASN A 68 -10.18 -12.55 8.55
C ASN A 68 -10.83 -11.20 8.21
N GLY A 69 -10.05 -10.12 8.08
CA GLY A 69 -10.59 -8.81 7.73
C GLY A 69 -10.78 -8.62 6.23
N LEU A 70 -11.30 -7.45 5.90
CA LEU A 70 -11.59 -6.99 4.55
C LEU A 70 -10.43 -6.15 3.99
N PHE A 71 -10.25 -6.15 2.67
CA PHE A 71 -9.19 -5.42 1.98
C PHE A 71 -9.75 -4.46 0.93
N CYS A 72 -9.29 -3.22 0.97
CA CYS A 72 -9.55 -2.19 -0.03
C CYS A 72 -8.24 -1.87 -0.77
N PRO A 73 -8.06 -2.38 -2.01
CA PRO A 73 -6.82 -2.18 -2.73
C PRO A 73 -6.67 -0.73 -3.19
N THR A 74 -5.44 -0.24 -3.15
CA THR A 74 -4.98 0.97 -3.85
C THR A 74 -3.88 0.56 -4.83
N PRO A 75 -4.23 -0.04 -5.99
CA PRO A 75 -3.25 -0.67 -6.87
C PRO A 75 -2.24 0.35 -7.43
N PRO A 76 -0.94 0.00 -7.53
CA PRO A 76 0.06 0.86 -8.15
C PRO A 76 -0.34 1.28 -9.57
N GLY A 77 -0.28 2.57 -9.87
CA GLY A 77 -0.66 3.15 -11.15
C GLY A 77 -2.18 3.32 -11.36
N LYS A 78 -3.01 2.93 -10.39
CA LYS A 78 -4.48 3.15 -10.37
C LYS A 78 -4.94 3.80 -9.07
N GLU A 79 -4.05 4.50 -8.36
CA GLU A 79 -4.33 5.07 -7.05
C GLU A 79 -5.45 6.11 -7.13
N LYS A 80 -5.45 6.96 -8.17
CA LYS A 80 -6.50 7.96 -8.37
C LYS A 80 -7.87 7.31 -8.51
N GLU A 81 -7.98 6.27 -9.34
CA GLU A 81 -9.23 5.53 -9.53
C GLU A 81 -9.69 4.85 -8.22
N ALA A 82 -8.76 4.26 -7.47
CA ALA A 82 -9.05 3.66 -6.17
C ALA A 82 -9.58 4.70 -5.17
N TRP A 83 -9.00 5.90 -5.11
CA TRP A 83 -9.45 6.99 -4.24
C TRP A 83 -10.78 7.60 -4.70
N ASP A 84 -11.01 7.73 -6.00
CA ASP A 84 -12.27 8.21 -6.55
C ASP A 84 -13.43 7.24 -6.21
N ASN A 85 -13.16 5.93 -6.15
CA ASN A 85 -14.12 4.89 -5.79
C ASN A 85 -14.25 4.64 -4.27
N PHE A 86 -13.29 5.10 -3.47
CA PHE A 86 -13.25 4.83 -2.02
C PHE A 86 -14.51 5.28 -1.26
N PRO A 87 -15.17 6.41 -1.57
CA PRO A 87 -16.42 6.78 -0.90
C PRO A 87 -17.52 5.72 -0.98
N ASP A 88 -17.75 5.11 -2.15
CA ASP A 88 -18.73 4.02 -2.31
C ASP A 88 -18.30 2.76 -1.54
N ALA A 89 -17.02 2.39 -1.69
CA ALA A 89 -16.42 1.27 -0.98
C ALA A 89 -16.57 1.42 0.54
N PHE A 90 -16.30 2.62 1.08
CA PHE A 90 -16.45 2.92 2.50
C PHE A 90 -17.90 2.87 2.96
N GLN A 91 -18.85 3.38 2.17
CA GLN A 91 -20.29 3.28 2.49
C GLN A 91 -20.74 1.83 2.59
N ARG A 92 -20.33 0.97 1.66
CA ARG A 92 -20.60 -0.48 1.71
C ARG A 92 -19.99 -1.12 2.95
N PHE A 93 -18.77 -0.73 3.33
CA PHE A 93 -18.13 -1.21 4.54
C PHE A 93 -18.91 -0.86 5.80
N ILE A 94 -19.33 0.40 5.96
CA ILE A 94 -20.13 0.84 7.12
C ILE A 94 -21.47 0.10 7.19
N LYS A 95 -22.09 -0.20 6.04
CA LYS A 95 -23.34 -0.98 5.94
C LYS A 95 -23.15 -2.50 6.07
N ARG A 96 -21.91 -3.00 6.16
CA ARG A 96 -21.55 -4.43 6.15
C ARG A 96 -21.91 -5.16 4.85
N GLU A 97 -21.96 -4.42 3.75
CA GLU A 97 -22.24 -4.91 2.39
C GLU A 97 -20.95 -5.03 1.54
N TYR A 98 -19.79 -4.78 2.14
CA TYR A 98 -18.50 -4.83 1.45
C TYR A 98 -18.05 -6.27 1.16
N LYS A 99 -18.29 -7.18 2.10
CA LYS A 99 -17.88 -8.59 2.00
C LYS A 99 -18.70 -9.32 0.93
N GLY A 100 -18.05 -10.19 0.16
CA GLY A 100 -18.67 -10.98 -0.90
C GLY A 100 -18.25 -10.45 -2.26
N GLU A 101 -19.18 -10.48 -3.23
CA GLU A 101 -18.90 -10.18 -4.64
C GLU A 101 -18.17 -8.84 -4.86
N PHE A 102 -18.47 -7.82 -4.05
CA PHE A 102 -17.82 -6.52 -4.15
C PHE A 102 -16.32 -6.59 -3.82
N GLU A 103 -15.97 -7.15 -2.66
CA GLU A 103 -14.57 -7.36 -2.29
C GLU A 103 -13.86 -8.30 -3.27
N ASP A 104 -14.51 -9.40 -3.67
CA ASP A 104 -13.91 -10.39 -4.58
C ASP A 104 -13.51 -9.76 -5.92
N LYS A 105 -14.38 -8.92 -6.49
CA LYS A 105 -14.08 -8.17 -7.73
C LYS A 105 -12.87 -7.24 -7.57
N LEU A 106 -12.77 -6.54 -6.44
CA LEU A 106 -11.63 -5.66 -6.16
C LEU A 106 -10.33 -6.47 -5.99
N LEU A 107 -10.41 -7.63 -5.33
CA LEU A 107 -9.26 -8.51 -5.13
C LEU A 107 -8.77 -9.11 -6.45
N ASP A 108 -9.67 -9.46 -7.37
CA ASP A 108 -9.29 -9.99 -8.67
C ASP A 108 -8.56 -8.95 -9.52
N GLN A 109 -9.09 -7.72 -9.58
CA GLN A 109 -8.40 -6.60 -10.22
C GLN A 109 -7.05 -6.29 -9.57
N PHE A 110 -6.96 -6.41 -8.25
CA PHE A 110 -5.72 -6.17 -7.52
C PHE A 110 -4.65 -7.22 -7.82
N LYS A 111 -5.02 -8.50 -7.95
CA LYS A 111 -4.07 -9.58 -8.30
C LYS A 111 -3.37 -9.31 -9.64
N GLU A 112 -4.08 -8.74 -10.61
CA GLU A 112 -3.50 -8.36 -11.91
C GLU A 112 -2.42 -7.27 -11.80
N SER A 113 -2.47 -6.44 -10.74
CA SER A 113 -1.50 -5.36 -10.51
C SER A 113 -0.23 -5.81 -9.80
N LEU A 114 -0.22 -7.01 -9.21
CA LEU A 114 0.93 -7.54 -8.48
C LEU A 114 1.91 -8.19 -9.46
N LEU A 115 3.16 -7.72 -9.48
CA LEU A 115 4.24 -8.38 -10.22
C LEU A 115 4.49 -9.77 -9.61
N ILE A 116 4.14 -10.82 -10.36
CA ILE A 116 4.28 -12.22 -9.93
C ILE A 116 5.75 -12.65 -9.95
N SER A 117 6.52 -12.14 -10.91
CA SER A 117 7.96 -12.37 -11.03
C SER A 117 8.68 -11.05 -11.31
N PRO A 118 9.84 -10.82 -10.70
CA PRO A 118 10.67 -9.71 -11.10
C PRO A 118 11.25 -9.93 -12.50
N PRO A 119 11.48 -8.84 -13.27
CA PRO A 119 11.92 -8.94 -14.66
C PRO A 119 13.31 -9.59 -14.81
N TRP A 120 14.16 -9.55 -13.76
CA TRP A 120 15.49 -10.17 -13.82
C TRP A 120 15.51 -11.70 -13.78
N LEU A 121 14.35 -12.35 -13.66
CA LEU A 121 14.20 -13.79 -13.83
C LEU A 121 13.79 -14.18 -15.26
N GLU A 122 13.51 -13.20 -16.14
CA GLU A 122 13.18 -13.46 -17.54
C GLU A 122 14.44 -13.88 -18.32
N ASN A 123 14.30 -14.88 -19.20
CA ASN A 123 15.43 -15.47 -19.93
C ASN A 123 16.18 -14.45 -20.82
N ASP A 124 15.51 -13.39 -21.27
CA ASP A 124 16.06 -12.35 -22.13
C ASP A 124 16.34 -11.03 -21.38
N TYR A 125 16.36 -11.06 -20.04
CA TYR A 125 16.55 -9.85 -19.25
C TYR A 125 17.90 -9.17 -19.52
N GLY A 126 17.85 -7.98 -20.09
CA GLY A 126 19.01 -7.11 -20.27
C GLY A 126 19.02 -5.97 -19.25
N HIS A 127 19.91 -6.01 -18.24
CA HIS A 127 20.00 -4.95 -17.22
C HIS A 127 20.28 -3.56 -17.81
N ILE A 128 21.05 -3.47 -18.92
CA ILE A 128 21.28 -2.21 -19.65
C ILE A 128 20.00 -1.72 -20.31
N ARG A 129 19.25 -2.61 -20.98
CA ARG A 129 17.97 -2.30 -21.64
C ARG A 129 16.95 -1.80 -20.61
N SER A 130 16.75 -2.58 -19.55
CA SER A 130 15.84 -2.23 -18.45
C SER A 130 16.25 -0.93 -17.76
N TYR A 131 17.55 -0.66 -17.60
CA TYR A 131 18.01 0.63 -17.11
C TYR A 131 17.58 1.75 -18.07
N LYS A 132 17.87 1.64 -19.37
CA LYS A 132 17.56 2.69 -20.35
C LYS A 132 16.08 3.07 -20.41
N GLU A 133 15.17 2.13 -20.22
CA GLU A 133 13.70 2.37 -20.25
C GLU A 133 13.23 3.50 -19.31
N LYS A 134 13.85 3.66 -18.14
CA LYS A 134 13.46 4.68 -17.14
C LYS A 134 14.46 5.83 -17.04
N GLN A 135 15.45 5.90 -17.93
CA GLN A 135 16.56 6.85 -17.83
C GLN A 135 16.12 8.30 -18.03
N GLU A 136 15.27 8.59 -19.01
CA GLU A 136 14.77 9.95 -19.24
C GLU A 136 13.90 10.44 -18.07
N THR A 137 13.08 9.56 -17.49
CA THR A 137 12.33 9.87 -16.27
C THR A 137 13.28 10.21 -15.13
N ARG A 138 14.34 9.42 -14.90
CA ARG A 138 15.35 9.71 -13.87
C ARG A 138 16.09 11.02 -14.14
N LYS A 139 16.45 11.31 -15.39
CA LYS A 139 17.09 12.59 -15.78
C LYS A 139 16.18 13.78 -15.44
N SER A 140 14.90 13.70 -15.79
CA SER A 140 13.90 14.72 -15.48
C SER A 140 13.76 14.94 -13.95
N LEU A 141 13.63 13.84 -13.19
CA LEU A 141 13.51 13.90 -11.73
C LEU A 141 14.77 14.46 -11.06
N TYR A 142 15.97 14.04 -11.50
CA TYR A 142 17.23 14.59 -10.97
C TYR A 142 17.36 16.08 -11.26
N LYS A 143 17.07 16.52 -12.49
CA LYS A 143 17.09 17.94 -12.84
C LYS A 143 16.16 18.77 -11.94
N LYS A 144 15.01 18.21 -11.57
CA LYS A 144 14.00 18.88 -10.73
C LYS A 144 14.35 18.88 -9.25
N PHE A 145 14.77 17.75 -8.70
CA PHE A 145 14.83 17.54 -7.25
C PHE A 145 16.26 17.43 -6.69
N ASN A 146 17.25 17.10 -7.53
CA ASN A 146 18.65 17.00 -7.12
C ASN A 146 19.61 17.38 -8.27
N PRO A 147 19.56 18.64 -8.75
CA PRO A 147 20.29 19.05 -9.96
C PRO A 147 21.81 19.00 -9.80
N GLN A 148 22.32 19.04 -8.57
CA GLN A 148 23.75 18.92 -8.26
C GLN A 148 24.18 17.46 -8.01
N GLY A 149 23.23 16.53 -8.00
CA GLY A 149 23.49 15.10 -7.80
C GLY A 149 24.13 14.45 -9.02
N LYS A 150 24.93 13.41 -8.79
CA LYS A 150 25.48 12.57 -9.85
C LYS A 150 24.44 11.53 -10.26
N LEU A 151 24.06 11.52 -11.54
CA LEU A 151 23.18 10.50 -12.12
C LEU A 151 23.98 9.66 -13.12
N LEU A 152 23.95 8.33 -12.96
CA LEU A 152 24.50 7.42 -13.97
C LEU A 152 23.67 7.50 -15.25
N VAL A 153 24.35 7.64 -16.38
CA VAL A 153 23.73 7.61 -17.71
C VAL A 153 24.48 6.58 -18.55
N LEU A 154 23.78 5.52 -18.97
CA LEU A 154 24.23 4.46 -19.89
C LEU A 154 23.82 4.73 -21.34
#